data_AF-A0A6S6WPF2-F1
#
_entry.id   AF-A0A6S6WPF2-F1
#
_cell.length_a   1.000
_cell.length_b   1.000
_cell.length_c   1.000
_cell.angle_alpha   90.00
_cell.angle_beta   90.00
_cell.angle_gamma   90.00
#
_symmetry.space_group_name_H-M   'P 1'
#
loop_
_entity.id
_entity.type
_entity.pdbx_description
1 polymer ?
#
loop_
_entity_poly.entity_id
_entity_poly.type
_entity_poly.pdbx_seq_one_letter_code
_entity_poly.pdbx_strand_id
1 'polypeptide(L)'
;MNCTVSTKKSMSRLAIATAAWLLSTAVATFGSMLLWPDQQLVKILVLLLNLVLGGVMIEVNRRYVLALDELQQKIYLQASAISLGVAVIGGITYSLADTTNVIPFDAEISVLIMLVGITYLVSMIIATRRYQ
;
A
#
# COMPACT_ATOMS: atom_id res chain seq x y z
N MET A 1 -17.89 -8.71 -24.80
CA MET A 1 -18.67 -7.44 -24.70
C MET A 1 -18.31 -6.83 -23.35
N ASN A 2 -17.23 -6.05 -23.30
CA ASN A 2 -16.65 -5.57 -22.04
C ASN A 2 -17.48 -4.37 -21.54
N CYS A 3 -18.22 -4.62 -20.47
CA CYS A 3 -18.95 -3.59 -19.73
C CYS A 3 -17.92 -2.60 -19.17
N THR A 4 -17.87 -1.39 -19.71
CA THR A 4 -17.01 -0.30 -19.22
C THR A 4 -17.48 0.07 -17.81
N VAL A 5 -16.78 -0.46 -16.81
CA VAL A 5 -16.99 -0.03 -15.42
C VAL A 5 -16.70 1.47 -15.38
N SER A 6 -17.75 2.28 -15.23
CA SER A 6 -17.61 3.73 -15.05
C SER A 6 -16.51 4.03 -14.02
N THR A 7 -15.54 4.86 -14.38
CA THR A 7 -14.36 5.19 -13.55
C THR A 7 -14.75 5.63 -12.14
N LYS A 8 -15.90 6.32 -11.99
CA LYS A 8 -16.49 6.68 -10.69
C LYS A 8 -16.86 5.46 -9.83
N LYS A 9 -17.46 4.43 -10.42
CA LYS A 9 -17.77 3.16 -9.73
C LYS A 9 -16.50 2.41 -9.36
N SER A 10 -15.46 2.47 -10.20
CA SER A 10 -14.16 1.87 -9.93
C SER A 10 -13.47 2.53 -8.74
N MET A 11 -13.45 3.86 -8.70
CA MET A 11 -12.91 4.66 -7.59
C MET A 11 -13.63 4.37 -6.26
N SER A 12 -14.97 4.27 -6.27
CA SER A 12 -15.73 3.96 -5.06
C SER A 12 -15.41 2.55 -4.52
N ARG A 13 -15.27 1.56 -5.40
CA ARG A 13 -14.85 0.21 -4.98
C ARG A 13 -13.44 0.21 -4.40
N LEU A 14 -12.53 0.98 -4.98
CA LEU A 14 -11.19 1.13 -4.45
C LEU A 14 -11.21 1.72 -3.04
N ALA A 15 -11.95 2.81 -2.84
CA ALA A 15 -12.09 3.44 -1.52
C ALA A 15 -12.66 2.48 -0.47
N ILE A 16 -13.69 1.72 -0.82
CA ILE A 16 -14.29 0.72 0.08
C ILE A 16 -13.30 -0.41 0.40
N ALA A 17 -12.59 -0.92 -0.60
CA ALA A 17 -11.60 -1.98 -0.41
C ALA A 17 -10.44 -1.51 0.49
N THR A 18 -9.93 -0.30 0.27
CA THR A 18 -8.90 0.32 1.10
C THR A 18 -9.40 0.53 2.53
N ALA A 19 -10.62 1.06 2.70
CA ALA A 19 -11.20 1.25 4.03
C ALA A 19 -11.40 -0.09 4.76
N ALA A 20 -11.89 -1.12 4.07
CA ALA A 20 -12.06 -2.45 4.64
C ALA A 20 -10.72 -3.06 5.08
N TRP A 21 -9.67 -2.93 4.25
CA TRP A 21 -8.34 -3.37 4.62
C TRP A 21 -7.80 -2.58 5.84
N LEU A 22 -7.88 -1.25 5.85
CA LEU A 22 -7.44 -0.42 6.98
C LEU A 22 -8.18 -0.75 8.28
N LEU A 23 -9.49 -0.95 8.22
CA LEU A 23 -10.29 -1.39 9.38
C LEU A 23 -9.83 -2.76 9.87
N SER A 24 -9.54 -3.70 8.97
CA SER A 24 -9.01 -5.00 9.37
C SER A 24 -7.62 -4.91 9.98
N THR A 25 -6.76 -3.99 9.51
CA THR A 25 -5.44 -3.72 10.11
C THR A 25 -5.61 -3.15 11.51
N ALA A 26 -6.54 -2.20 11.70
CA ALA A 26 -6.86 -1.66 13.01
C ALA A 26 -7.38 -2.76 13.96
N VAL A 27 -8.26 -3.66 13.49
CA VAL A 27 -8.76 -4.79 14.28
C VAL A 27 -7.63 -5.80 14.60
N ALA A 28 -6.72 -6.06 13.67
CA ALA A 28 -5.57 -6.94 13.92
C ALA A 28 -4.64 -6.37 15.00
N THR A 29 -4.34 -5.07 14.92
CA THR A 29 -3.48 -4.38 15.88
C THR A 29 -4.17 -4.19 17.22
N PHE A 30 -5.30 -3.49 17.27
CA PHE A 30 -5.98 -3.16 18.52
C PHE A 30 -6.74 -4.35 19.12
N GLY A 31 -7.29 -5.25 18.30
CA GLY A 31 -7.98 -6.44 18.81
C GLY A 31 -7.02 -7.38 19.52
N SER A 32 -5.80 -7.56 18.99
CA SER A 32 -4.77 -8.38 19.65
C SER A 32 -4.25 -7.77 20.95
N MET A 33 -4.40 -6.45 21.15
CA MET A 33 -4.02 -5.74 22.37
C MET A 33 -5.16 -5.67 23.41
N LEU A 34 -6.41 -5.45 22.98
CA LEU A 34 -7.53 -5.09 23.87
C LEU A 34 -8.55 -6.22 24.07
N LEU A 35 -8.83 -7.01 23.03
CA LEU A 35 -9.98 -7.93 23.02
C LEU A 35 -9.57 -9.39 23.27
N TRP A 36 -8.42 -9.82 22.74
CA TRP A 36 -7.97 -11.21 22.82
C TRP A 36 -6.44 -11.31 23.01
N PRO A 37 -5.89 -10.79 24.12
CA PRO A 37 -4.44 -10.79 24.37
C PRO A 37 -3.84 -12.20 24.48
N ASP A 38 -4.56 -13.18 25.03
CA ASP A 38 -4.01 -14.52 25.29
C ASP A 38 -4.37 -15.57 24.23
N GLN A 39 -5.24 -15.24 23.26
CA GLN A 39 -5.72 -16.20 22.28
C GLN A 39 -4.90 -16.16 20.99
N GLN A 40 -3.79 -16.91 20.97
CA GLN A 40 -2.89 -17.00 19.83
C GLN A 40 -3.60 -17.44 18.53
N LEU A 41 -4.56 -18.38 18.63
CA LEU A 41 -5.30 -18.88 17.47
C LEU A 41 -6.14 -17.77 16.81
N VAL A 42 -6.81 -16.93 17.61
CA VAL A 42 -7.59 -15.79 17.10
C VAL A 42 -6.69 -14.74 16.44
N LYS A 43 -5.52 -14.44 17.03
CA LYS A 43 -4.54 -13.51 16.43
C LYS A 43 -4.11 -13.97 15.04
N ILE A 44 -3.81 -15.27 14.88
CA ILE A 44 -3.44 -15.86 13.59
C ILE A 44 -4.59 -15.75 12.58
N LEU A 45 -5.82 -16.08 12.97
CA LEU A 45 -6.98 -16.00 12.08
C LEU A 45 -7.27 -14.57 11.61
N VAL A 46 -7.20 -13.59 12.51
CA VAL A 46 -7.40 -12.18 12.18
C VAL A 46 -6.29 -11.66 11.27
N LEU A 47 -5.04 -12.06 11.50
CA LEU A 47 -3.91 -11.71 10.63
C LEU A 47 -4.08 -12.30 9.21
N LEU A 48 -4.51 -13.57 9.11
CA LEU A 48 -4.81 -14.18 7.81
C LEU A 48 -5.95 -13.46 7.09
N LEU A 49 -7.00 -13.07 7.81
CA LEU A 49 -8.09 -12.28 7.24
C LEU A 49 -7.60 -10.92 6.73
N ASN A 50 -6.74 -10.24 7.50
CA ASN A 50 -6.13 -8.98 7.09
C ASN A 50 -5.31 -9.14 5.79
N LEU A 51 -4.54 -10.21 5.67
CA LEU A 51 -3.80 -10.53 4.46
C LEU A 51 -4.71 -10.77 3.26
N VAL A 52 -5.81 -11.52 3.44
CA VAL A 52 -6.80 -11.75 2.37
C VAL A 52 -7.43 -10.43 1.92
N LEU A 53 -7.82 -9.56 2.85
CA LEU A 53 -8.37 -8.25 2.52
C LEU A 53 -7.34 -7.36 1.81
N GLY A 54 -6.07 -7.44 2.18
CA GLY A 54 -4.97 -6.79 1.47
C GLY A 54 -4.85 -7.28 0.02
N GLY A 55 -4.92 -8.60 -0.20
CA GLY A 55 -4.94 -9.19 -1.54
C GLY A 55 -6.13 -8.72 -2.39
N VAL A 56 -7.33 -8.65 -1.80
CA VAL A 56 -8.52 -8.10 -2.47
C VAL A 56 -8.31 -6.63 -2.84
N MET A 57 -7.77 -5.81 -1.93
CA MET A 57 -7.46 -4.41 -2.20
C MET A 57 -6.48 -4.25 -3.37
N ILE A 58 -5.46 -5.11 -3.46
CA ILE A 58 -4.49 -5.10 -4.57
C ILE A 58 -5.18 -5.38 -5.91
N GLU A 59 -6.02 -6.40 -6.00
CA GLU A 59 -6.73 -6.72 -7.25
C GLU A 59 -7.73 -5.63 -7.64
N VAL A 60 -8.41 -5.00 -6.67
CA VAL A 60 -9.29 -3.85 -6.94
C VAL A 60 -8.48 -2.66 -7.44
N ASN A 61 -7.31 -2.37 -6.85
CA ASN A 61 -6.41 -1.32 -7.32
C ASN A 61 -5.92 -1.60 -8.75
N ARG A 62 -5.52 -2.83 -9.05
CA ARG A 62 -5.12 -3.24 -10.41
C ARG A 62 -6.24 -2.99 -11.42
N ARG A 63 -7.48 -3.37 -11.10
CA ARG A 63 -8.65 -3.10 -11.96
C ARG A 63 -8.95 -1.62 -12.12
N TYR A 64 -8.73 -0.83 -11.08
CA TYR A 64 -8.86 0.62 -11.14
C TYR A 64 -7.87 1.23 -12.12
N VAL A 65 -6.59 0.85 -12.02
CA VAL A 65 -5.52 1.36 -12.91
C VAL A 65 -5.78 1.00 -14.37
N LEU A 66 -6.27 -0.22 -14.64
CA LEU A 66 -6.63 -0.67 -16.00
C LEU A 66 -7.89 0.02 -16.56
N ALA A 67 -8.69 0.69 -15.72
CA ALA A 67 -9.87 1.43 -16.14
C ALA A 67 -9.59 2.94 -16.35
N LEU A 68 -8.36 3.39 -16.12
CA LEU A 68 -7.90 4.74 -16.42
C LEU A 68 -7.69 4.90 -17.93
N ASP A 69 -7.62 6.15 -18.39
CA ASP A 69 -7.15 6.43 -19.75
C ASP A 69 -5.63 6.14 -19.87
N GLU A 70 -5.14 6.05 -21.12
CA GLU A 70 -3.75 5.67 -21.39
C GLU A 70 -2.73 6.64 -20.77
N LEU A 71 -3.05 7.93 -20.73
CA LEU A 71 -2.18 8.97 -20.19
C LEU A 71 -2.07 8.85 -18.66
N GLN A 72 -3.20 8.71 -17.97
CA GLN A 72 -3.27 8.50 -16.53
C GLN A 72 -2.63 7.18 -16.12
N GLN A 73 -2.86 6.09 -16.86
CA GLN A 73 -2.22 4.81 -16.61
C GLN A 73 -0.69 4.90 -16.72
N LYS A 74 -0.19 5.61 -17.73
CA LYS A 74 1.25 5.85 -17.92
C LYS A 74 1.86 6.64 -16.77
N ILE A 75 1.20 7.71 -16.34
CA ILE A 75 1.64 8.53 -15.19
C ILE A 75 1.66 7.67 -13.92
N TYR A 76 0.60 6.91 -13.66
CA TYR A 76 0.50 6.04 -12.50
C TYR A 76 1.63 5.00 -12.48
N LEU A 77 1.85 4.29 -13.59
CA LEU A 77 2.91 3.28 -13.70
C LEU A 77 4.31 3.89 -13.52
N GLN A 78 4.58 5.07 -14.06
CA GLN A 78 5.86 5.76 -13.88
C GLN A 78 6.09 6.13 -12.41
N ALA A 79 5.08 6.71 -11.75
CA ALA A 79 5.17 7.05 -10.33
C ALA A 79 5.36 5.79 -9.46
N SER A 80 4.59 4.72 -9.71
CA SER A 80 4.72 3.46 -9.00
C SER A 80 6.09 2.80 -9.22
N ALA A 81 6.65 2.84 -10.43
CA ALA A 81 7.97 2.26 -10.70
C ALA A 81 9.09 2.93 -9.88
N ILE A 82 9.06 4.27 -9.78
CA ILE A 82 10.01 5.02 -8.95
C ILE A 82 9.83 4.67 -7.48
N SER A 83 8.59 4.67 -6.98
CA SER A 83 8.28 4.32 -5.60
C SER A 83 8.70 2.90 -5.23
N LEU A 84 8.50 1.93 -6.12
CA LEU A 84 8.95 0.55 -5.91
C LEU A 84 10.47 0.47 -5.86
N GLY A 85 11.18 1.19 -6.74
CA GLY A 85 12.63 1.28 -6.68
C GLY A 85 13.13 1.85 -5.35
N VAL A 86 12.53 2.94 -4.88
CA VAL A 86 12.85 3.54 -3.57
C VAL A 86 12.49 2.62 -2.41
N ALA A 87 11.38 1.90 -2.48
CA ALA A 87 10.99 0.93 -1.46
C ALA A 87 12.04 -0.19 -1.31
N VAL A 88 12.52 -0.74 -2.43
CA VAL A 88 13.50 -1.83 -2.43
C VAL A 88 14.88 -1.33 -1.99
N ILE A 89 15.39 -0.28 -2.63
CA ILE A 89 16.72 0.26 -2.32
C ILE A 89 16.74 0.82 -0.90
N GLY A 90 15.76 1.66 -0.57
CA GLY A 90 15.62 2.26 0.75
C GLY A 90 15.40 1.22 1.84
N GLY A 91 14.53 0.24 1.63
CA GLY A 91 14.25 -0.81 2.60
C GLY A 91 15.46 -1.69 2.90
N ILE A 92 16.18 -2.11 1.87
CA ILE A 92 17.40 -2.92 2.03
C ILE A 92 18.50 -2.10 2.71
N THR A 93 18.78 -0.88 2.25
CA THR A 93 19.79 -0.02 2.87
C THR A 93 19.44 0.32 4.31
N TYR A 94 18.16 0.55 4.62
CA TYR A 94 17.71 0.88 5.97
C TYR A 94 17.85 -0.32 6.92
N SER A 95 17.47 -1.52 6.47
CA SER A 95 17.71 -2.76 7.23
C SER A 95 19.21 -3.08 7.39
N LEU A 96 20.04 -2.80 6.39
CA LEU A 96 21.49 -2.94 6.50
C LEU A 96 22.08 -1.95 7.51
N ALA A 97 21.63 -0.69 7.51
CA ALA A 97 22.12 0.32 8.45
C ALA A 97 21.83 -0.08 9.92
N ASP A 98 20.67 -0.68 10.17
CA ASP A 98 20.27 -1.22 11.47
C ASP A 98 21.12 -2.43 11.86
N THR A 99 21.18 -3.46 11.01
CA THR A 99 21.96 -4.69 11.28
C THR A 99 23.47 -4.46 11.40
N THR A 100 24.02 -3.41 10.78
CA THR A 100 25.44 -3.02 10.90
C THR A 100 25.71 -2.01 12.02
N ASN A 101 24.70 -1.64 12.81
CA ASN A 101 24.80 -0.65 13.90
C ASN A 101 25.35 0.72 13.45
N VAL A 102 25.12 1.10 12.20
CA VAL A 102 25.51 2.43 11.68
C VAL A 102 24.55 3.50 12.19
N ILE A 103 23.28 3.15 12.40
CA ILE A 103 22.28 4.01 13.01
C ILE A 103 21.99 3.55 14.45
N PRO A 104 21.75 4.48 15.39
CA PRO A 104 21.48 4.14 16.79
C PRO A 104 20.00 3.79 17.06
N PHE A 105 19.17 3.68 16.03
CA PHE A 105 17.73 3.44 16.13
C PHE A 105 17.30 2.30 15.21
N ASP A 106 16.28 1.57 15.62
CA ASP A 106 15.78 0.40 14.89
C ASP A 106 15.17 0.77 13.54
N ALA A 107 15.26 -0.15 12.57
CA ALA A 107 14.64 0.02 11.27
C ALA A 107 13.11 -0.21 11.33
N GLU A 108 12.36 0.82 11.70
CA GLU A 108 10.90 0.74 11.71
C GLU A 108 10.28 0.80 10.31
N ILE A 109 9.35 -0.12 10.04
CA ILE A 109 8.60 -0.17 8.76
C ILE A 109 7.78 1.11 8.51
N SER A 110 7.41 1.84 9.56
CA SER A 110 6.66 3.10 9.52
C SER A 110 7.41 4.17 8.71
N VAL A 111 8.71 4.33 8.95
CA VAL A 111 9.59 5.29 8.26
C VAL A 111 9.73 4.94 6.79
N LEU A 112 9.89 3.65 6.47
CA LEU A 112 9.98 3.19 5.09
C LEU A 112 8.68 3.46 4.31
N ILE A 113 7.52 3.14 4.89
CA ILE A 113 6.22 3.40 4.25
C ILE A 113 6.01 4.90 4.02
N MET A 114 6.40 5.75 4.98
CA MET A 114 6.34 7.20 4.84
C MET A 114 7.20 7.71 3.68
N LEU A 115 8.45 7.24 3.60
CA LEU A 115 9.38 7.57 2.51
C LEU A 115 8.80 7.19 1.14
N VAL A 116 8.26 5.97 1.02
CA VAL A 116 7.67 5.47 -0.23
C VAL A 116 6.43 6.28 -0.61
N GLY A 117 5.59 6.65 0.36
CA GLY A 117 4.41 7.48 0.16
C GLY A 117 4.76 8.88 -0.35
N ILE A 118 5.72 9.56 0.28
CA ILE A 118 6.20 10.88 -0.16
C ILE A 118 6.79 10.78 -1.57
N THR A 119 7.62 9.77 -1.82
CA THR A 119 8.22 9.51 -3.14
C THR A 119 7.14 9.33 -4.21
N TYR A 120 6.09 8.58 -3.92
CA TYR A 120 4.97 8.37 -4.83
C TYR A 120 4.25 9.69 -5.16
N LEU A 121 3.93 10.49 -4.14
CA LEU A 121 3.26 11.78 -4.33
C LEU A 121 4.09 12.74 -5.17
N VAL A 122 5.38 12.86 -4.88
CA VAL A 122 6.31 13.72 -5.64
C VAL A 122 6.42 13.23 -7.08
N SER A 123 6.62 11.92 -7.28
CA SER A 123 6.73 11.32 -8.61
C SER A 123 5.46 11.51 -9.43
N MET A 124 4.29 11.37 -8.81
CA MET A 124 2.99 11.58 -9.43
C MET A 124 2.81 13.04 -9.88
N ILE A 125 3.16 14.02 -9.04
CA ILE A 125 3.07 15.45 -9.37
C ILE A 125 4.00 15.79 -10.54
N ILE A 126 5.25 15.32 -10.50
CA ILE A 126 6.24 15.56 -11.55
C ILE A 126 5.79 14.93 -12.87
N ALA A 127 5.34 13.67 -12.83
CA ALA A 127 4.86 12.97 -14.01
C ALA A 127 3.64 13.67 -14.61
N THR A 128 2.66 14.08 -13.79
CA THR A 128 1.48 14.81 -14.27
C THR A 128 1.85 16.12 -14.96
N ARG A 129 2.78 16.90 -14.39
CA ARG A 129 3.24 18.17 -14.98
C ARG A 129 3.99 18.01 -16.30
N ARG A 130 4.55 16.83 -16.58
CA ARG A 130 5.31 16.57 -17.81
C ARG A 130 4.42 16.23 -18.99
N TYR A 131 3.21 15.72 -18.75
CA TYR A 131 2.25 15.32 -19.80
C TYR A 131 1.07 16.30 -19.96
N GLN A 132 1.04 17.37 -19.16
CA GLN A 132 0.22 18.57 -19.39
C GLN A 132 0.96 19.53 -20.31
#